data_AF-M1ZSB5-F1
#
_entry.id   AF-M1ZSB5-F1
#
_cell.length_a   1.000
_cell.length_b   1.000
_cell.length_c   1.000
_cell.angle_alpha   90.00
_cell.angle_beta   90.00
_cell.angle_gamma   90.00
#
_symmetry.space_group_name_H-M   'P 1'
#
loop_
_entity.id
_entity.type
_entity.pdbx_description
1 polymer ?
#
loop_
_entity_poly.entity_id
_entity_poly.type
_entity_poly.pdbx_seq_one_letter_code
_entity_poly.pdbx_strand_id
1 'polypeptide(L)'
;MDLFKVMSIKEAKSLIEKNFNVKPIKEEVKLLSSMDRVIYEDIVSHINVPNFRRSTVDGYAVNSKDIAGASESMPAMMNYKGEVFMGKIPEVNIDFPGDCVYVPTGGMIPEGSDSVVMVEYTERVHEDTVLINKATAYGEKVVEIGEDIAKEEIIIKKVKD
;
A
#
# COMPACT_ATOMS: atom_id res chain seq x y z
N MET A 1 35.08 45.01 39.46
CA MET A 1 34.50 43.76 39.98
C MET A 1 33.59 43.18 38.89
N ASP A 2 34.14 42.51 37.88
CA ASP A 2 33.37 41.86 36.80
C ASP A 2 33.37 40.32 36.90
N LEU A 3 33.97 39.77 37.96
CA LEU A 3 34.17 38.33 38.13
C LEU A 3 32.87 37.51 38.32
N PHE A 4 31.73 38.17 38.53
CA PHE A 4 30.42 37.53 38.77
C PHE A 4 29.37 37.88 37.71
N LYS A 5 29.77 38.51 36.59
CA LYS A 5 28.86 38.83 35.50
C LYS A 5 28.67 37.60 34.61
N VAL A 6 27.75 36.74 35.01
CA VAL A 6 27.43 35.49 34.30
C VAL A 6 26.26 35.69 33.34
N MET A 7 26.27 34.92 32.26
CA MET A 7 25.24 34.91 31.24
C MET A 7 24.26 33.77 31.51
N SER A 8 22.96 33.99 31.30
CA SER A 8 21.99 32.91 31.35
C SER A 8 22.17 31.94 30.16
N ILE A 9 21.75 30.69 30.34
CA ILE A 9 21.78 29.69 29.25
C ILE A 9 21.03 30.19 28.00
N LYS A 10 19.92 30.92 28.21
CA LYS A 10 19.11 31.48 27.13
C LYS A 10 19.87 32.55 26.34
N GLU A 11 20.52 33.47 27.03
CA GLU A 11 21.34 34.50 26.38
C GLU A 11 22.53 33.88 25.65
N ALA A 12 23.16 32.85 26.24
CA ALA A 12 24.26 32.11 25.61
C ALA A 12 23.81 31.41 24.32
N LYS A 13 22.68 30.70 24.35
CA LYS A 13 22.10 30.07 23.16
C LYS A 13 21.75 31.08 22.08
N SER A 14 21.08 32.17 22.45
CA SER A 14 20.69 33.22 21.49
C SER A 14 21.92 33.89 20.86
N LEU A 15 22.99 34.12 21.62
CA LEU A 15 24.26 34.61 21.08
C LEU A 15 24.91 33.61 20.13
N ILE A 16 24.87 32.31 20.45
CA ILE A 16 25.39 31.26 19.56
C ILE A 16 24.59 31.25 18.25
N GLU A 17 23.26 31.14 18.32
CA GLU A 17 22.37 31.13 17.14
C GLU A 17 22.54 32.39 16.27
N LYS A 18 22.71 33.56 16.90
CA LYS A 18 22.90 34.82 16.18
C LYS A 18 24.23 34.90 15.43
N ASN A 19 25.30 34.29 15.96
CA ASN A 19 26.64 34.42 15.39
C ASN A 19 27.08 33.19 14.57
N PHE A 20 26.49 32.02 14.81
CA PHE A 20 26.75 30.79 14.05
C PHE A 20 25.63 30.57 13.03
N ASN A 21 25.84 31.09 11.81
CA ASN A 21 24.98 30.81 10.67
C ASN A 21 25.68 29.83 9.71
N VAL A 22 25.74 28.56 10.11
CA VAL A 22 26.33 27.50 9.28
C VAL A 22 25.25 26.98 8.34
N LYS A 23 25.43 27.19 7.04
CA LYS A 23 24.56 26.59 6.03
C LYS A 23 25.02 25.17 5.76
N PRO A 24 24.14 24.16 5.85
CA PRO A 24 24.50 22.81 5.45
C PRO A 24 24.88 22.80 3.97
N ILE A 25 25.82 21.93 3.61
CA ILE A 25 26.22 21.71 2.21
C ILE A 25 25.39 20.55 1.68
N LYS A 26 24.87 20.68 0.45
CA LYS A 26 24.19 19.61 -0.25
C LYS A 26 25.22 18.66 -0.88
N GLU A 27 25.04 17.37 -0.65
CA GLU A 27 25.74 16.31 -1.36
C GLU A 27 24.77 15.15 -1.63
N GLU A 28 25.04 14.37 -2.67
CA GLU A 28 24.34 13.11 -2.90
C GLU A 28 25.16 11.96 -2.33
N VAL A 29 24.50 11.10 -1.56
CA VAL A 29 25.13 9.93 -0.94
C VAL A 29 24.32 8.68 -1.27
N LYS A 30 24.99 7.52 -1.23
CA LYS A 30 24.29 6.24 -1.30
C LYS A 30 23.42 6.05 -0.06
N LEU A 31 22.27 5.39 -0.21
CA LEU A 31 21.33 5.12 0.88
C LEU A 31 21.99 4.43 2.08
N LEU A 32 22.86 3.44 1.84
CA LEU A 32 23.57 2.74 2.91
C LEU A 32 24.60 3.61 3.66
N SER A 33 24.94 4.78 3.10
CA SER A 33 25.84 5.77 3.69
C SER A 33 25.11 7.02 4.19
N SER A 34 23.77 7.04 4.14
CA SER A 34 22.97 8.18 4.59
C SER A 34 22.59 8.13 6.07
N MET A 35 22.97 7.07 6.79
CA MET A 35 22.74 6.97 8.23
C MET A 35 23.43 8.12 8.98
N ASP A 36 22.74 8.68 9.98
CA ASP A 36 23.17 9.86 10.75
C ASP A 36 23.39 11.16 9.95
N ARG A 37 22.94 11.20 8.68
CA ARG A 37 22.92 12.42 7.86
C ARG A 37 21.58 13.14 8.00
N VAL A 38 21.57 14.44 7.66
CA VAL A 38 20.35 15.25 7.60
C VAL A 38 19.97 15.48 6.14
N ILE A 39 18.69 15.29 5.80
CA ILE A 39 18.20 15.56 4.45
C ILE A 39 18.20 17.06 4.15
N TYR A 40 18.59 17.41 2.92
CA TYR A 40 18.75 18.80 2.51
C TYR A 40 17.44 19.41 1.96
N GLU A 41 16.58 18.59 1.38
CA GLU A 41 15.27 18.92 0.80
C GLU A 41 14.27 17.80 1.07
N ASP A 42 12.97 18.07 0.88
CA ASP A 42 11.91 17.08 1.03
C ASP A 42 12.14 15.92 0.05
N ILE A 43 12.02 14.68 0.54
CA ILE A 43 12.07 13.47 -0.29
C ILE A 43 10.64 13.12 -0.69
N VAL A 44 10.40 13.09 -1.99
CA VAL A 44 9.09 12.86 -2.60
C VAL A 44 9.07 11.50 -3.31
N SER A 45 7.93 10.81 -3.27
CA SER A 45 7.73 9.58 -4.03
C SER A 45 7.51 9.85 -5.51
N HIS A 46 8.24 9.14 -6.39
CA HIS A 46 8.02 9.21 -7.84
C HIS A 46 7.06 8.13 -8.37
N ILE A 47 6.61 7.22 -7.50
CA ILE A 47 5.72 6.11 -7.84
C ILE A 47 4.61 5.98 -6.79
N ASN A 48 3.52 5.30 -7.17
CA ASN A 48 2.55 4.81 -6.21
C ASN A 48 3.08 3.52 -5.56
N VAL A 49 2.80 3.36 -4.27
CA VAL A 49 3.01 2.11 -3.53
C VAL A 49 1.68 1.71 -2.87
N PRO A 50 1.11 0.54 -3.21
CA PRO A 50 1.46 -0.29 -4.37
C PRO A 50 1.15 0.43 -5.70
N ASN A 51 1.78 0.01 -6.80
CA ASN A 51 1.56 0.57 -8.14
C ASN A 51 0.42 -0.10 -8.93
N PHE A 52 -0.18 -1.15 -8.38
CA PHE A 52 -1.36 -1.84 -8.90
C PHE A 52 -2.26 -2.26 -7.72
N ARG A 53 -3.54 -2.53 -8.00
CA ARG A 53 -4.47 -3.07 -6.99
C ARG A 53 -4.06 -4.49 -6.64
N ARG A 54 -3.92 -4.81 -5.36
CA ARG A 54 -3.45 -6.15 -4.92
C ARG A 54 -4.34 -6.77 -3.86
N SER A 55 -4.37 -8.10 -3.83
CA SER A 55 -5.05 -8.83 -2.76
C SER A 55 -4.31 -8.74 -1.43
N THR A 56 -5.06 -8.72 -0.33
CA THR A 56 -4.56 -8.87 1.05
C THR A 56 -4.59 -10.31 1.56
N VAL A 57 -5.22 -11.21 0.82
CA VAL A 57 -5.49 -12.60 1.21
C VAL A 57 -5.31 -13.54 0.02
N ASP A 58 -5.20 -14.83 0.28
CA ASP A 58 -5.38 -15.85 -0.73
C ASP A 58 -6.88 -16.08 -0.93
N GLY A 59 -7.35 -16.06 -2.16
CA GLY A 59 -8.79 -16.13 -2.40
C GLY A 59 -9.21 -16.00 -3.85
N TYR A 60 -10.49 -15.73 -4.06
CA TYR A 60 -11.07 -15.54 -5.38
C TYR A 60 -11.49 -14.09 -5.56
N ALA A 61 -10.87 -13.44 -6.54
CA ALA A 61 -11.31 -12.14 -7.02
C ALA A 61 -12.66 -12.30 -7.73
N VAL A 62 -13.59 -11.42 -7.39
CA VAL A 62 -14.98 -11.43 -7.86
C VAL A 62 -15.47 -10.01 -8.11
N ASN A 63 -16.60 -9.89 -8.81
CA ASN A 63 -17.45 -8.72 -8.71
C ASN A 63 -18.40 -8.88 -7.52
N SER A 64 -18.28 -8.02 -6.51
CA SER A 64 -19.05 -8.10 -5.25
C SER A 64 -20.56 -8.18 -5.47
N LYS A 65 -21.08 -7.61 -6.57
CA LYS A 65 -22.51 -7.63 -6.91
C LYS A 65 -23.01 -9.03 -7.25
N ASP A 66 -22.17 -9.87 -7.83
CA ASP A 66 -22.56 -11.21 -8.28
C ASP A 66 -22.76 -12.17 -7.10
N ILE A 67 -22.20 -11.83 -5.94
CA ILE A 67 -22.23 -12.66 -4.73
C ILE A 67 -22.93 -11.99 -3.54
N ALA A 68 -23.65 -10.89 -3.75
CA ALA A 68 -24.20 -10.07 -2.66
C ALA A 68 -25.14 -10.84 -1.70
N GLY A 69 -25.73 -11.95 -2.14
CA GLY A 69 -26.58 -12.84 -1.33
C GLY A 69 -25.92 -14.15 -0.88
N ALA A 70 -24.63 -14.34 -1.15
CA ALA A 70 -23.92 -15.59 -0.88
C ALA A 70 -23.82 -15.85 0.63
N SER A 71 -24.16 -17.08 1.02
CA SER A 71 -24.11 -17.58 2.40
C SER A 71 -23.86 -19.09 2.41
N GLU A 72 -23.52 -19.67 3.56
CA GLU A 72 -23.30 -21.13 3.68
C GLU A 72 -24.53 -21.95 3.27
N SER A 73 -25.74 -21.45 3.54
CA SER A 73 -26.99 -22.14 3.16
C SER A 73 -27.42 -21.88 1.72
N MET A 74 -26.88 -20.83 1.08
CA MET A 74 -27.19 -20.44 -0.29
C MET A 74 -25.90 -19.90 -0.94
N PRO A 75 -24.98 -20.78 -1.32
CA PRO A 75 -23.71 -20.38 -1.91
C PRO A 75 -23.91 -19.84 -3.33
N ALA A 76 -23.12 -18.83 -3.70
CA ALA A 76 -23.06 -18.36 -5.08
C ALA A 76 -22.16 -19.29 -5.89
N MET A 77 -22.66 -19.79 -7.01
CA MET A 77 -21.89 -20.61 -7.94
C MET A 77 -21.21 -19.71 -8.97
N MET A 78 -19.89 -19.79 -9.05
CA MET A 78 -19.06 -18.96 -9.90
C MET A 78 -18.27 -19.80 -10.91
N ASN A 79 -18.07 -19.27 -12.11
CA ASN A 79 -17.23 -19.86 -13.14
C ASN A 79 -15.77 -19.53 -12.85
N TYR A 80 -14.93 -20.54 -12.68
CA TYR A 80 -13.50 -20.35 -12.46
C TYR A 80 -12.77 -20.11 -13.78
N LYS A 81 -12.12 -18.95 -13.91
CA LYS A 81 -11.44 -18.53 -15.15
C LYS A 81 -9.94 -18.81 -15.15
N GLY A 82 -9.37 -19.18 -14.01
CA GLY A 82 -7.93 -19.39 -13.85
C GLY A 82 -7.38 -18.67 -12.62
N GLU A 83 -6.06 -18.52 -12.59
CA GLU A 83 -5.33 -17.92 -11.47
C GLU A 83 -4.38 -16.81 -11.91
N VAL A 84 -4.14 -15.87 -11.00
CA VAL A 84 -3.08 -14.88 -11.13
C VAL A 84 -1.83 -15.39 -10.44
N PHE A 85 -0.73 -15.48 -11.19
CA PHE A 85 0.57 -15.83 -10.63
C PHE A 85 1.24 -14.62 -9.97
N MET A 86 1.93 -14.87 -8.85
CA MET A 86 2.68 -13.85 -8.12
C MET A 86 3.68 -13.12 -9.05
N GLY A 87 3.66 -11.79 -9.02
CA GLY A 87 4.56 -10.95 -9.83
C GLY A 87 4.26 -10.96 -11.33
N LYS A 88 3.11 -11.48 -11.75
CA LYS A 88 2.63 -11.43 -13.14
C LYS A 88 1.42 -10.52 -13.28
N ILE A 89 1.29 -9.93 -14.46
CA ILE A 89 0.05 -9.27 -14.88
C ILE A 89 -0.98 -10.39 -15.13
N PRO A 90 -2.24 -10.25 -14.68
CA PRO A 90 -3.29 -11.23 -14.95
C PRO A 90 -3.43 -11.49 -16.46
N GLU A 91 -3.40 -12.76 -16.85
CA GLU A 91 -3.73 -13.21 -18.21
C GLU A 91 -5.22 -13.56 -18.36
N VAL A 92 -5.95 -13.52 -17.24
CA VAL A 92 -7.38 -13.83 -17.11
C VAL A 92 -8.09 -12.68 -16.41
N ASN A 93 -9.31 -12.37 -16.84
CA ASN A 93 -10.16 -11.30 -16.31
C ASN A 93 -11.54 -11.84 -15.92
N ILE A 94 -12.33 -11.00 -15.22
CA ILE A 94 -13.76 -11.20 -15.01
C ILE A 94 -14.50 -10.52 -16.16
N ASP A 95 -14.81 -11.29 -17.20
CA ASP A 95 -15.47 -10.77 -18.41
C ASP A 95 -17.00 -10.82 -18.31
N PHE A 96 -17.54 -11.77 -17.54
CA PHE A 96 -18.98 -11.98 -17.39
C PHE A 96 -19.42 -12.03 -15.92
N PRO A 97 -20.67 -11.63 -15.61
CA PRO A 97 -21.23 -11.81 -14.29
C PRO A 97 -21.18 -13.28 -13.86
N GLY A 98 -20.72 -13.53 -12.64
CA GLY A 98 -20.53 -14.88 -12.11
C GLY A 98 -19.14 -15.48 -12.39
N ASP A 99 -18.24 -14.77 -13.07
CA ASP A 99 -16.85 -15.21 -13.21
C ASP A 99 -16.03 -14.94 -11.93
N CYS A 100 -15.05 -15.79 -11.65
CA CYS A 100 -14.07 -15.60 -10.59
C CYS A 100 -12.68 -16.06 -11.02
N VAL A 101 -11.66 -15.47 -10.39
CA VAL A 101 -10.24 -15.77 -10.65
C VAL A 101 -9.55 -15.96 -9.31
N TYR A 102 -8.75 -17.01 -9.16
CA TYR A 102 -7.93 -17.17 -7.96
C TYR A 102 -6.80 -16.13 -7.94
N VAL A 103 -6.61 -15.47 -6.80
CA VAL A 103 -5.57 -14.47 -6.58
C VAL A 103 -4.89 -14.75 -5.25
N PRO A 104 -3.57 -15.01 -5.23
CA PRO A 104 -2.81 -15.12 -3.98
C PRO A 104 -2.62 -13.75 -3.34
N THR A 105 -2.24 -13.74 -2.06
CA THR A 105 -1.87 -12.56 -1.29
C THR A 105 -0.79 -11.77 -2.02
N GLY A 106 -1.01 -10.47 -2.23
CA GLY A 106 -0.12 -9.61 -3.01
C GLY A 106 -0.25 -9.75 -4.53
N GLY A 107 -1.02 -10.73 -5.02
CA GLY A 107 -1.36 -10.88 -6.43
C GLY A 107 -2.15 -9.69 -6.96
N MET A 108 -1.91 -9.34 -8.22
CA MET A 108 -2.61 -8.25 -8.90
C MET A 108 -4.08 -8.61 -9.10
N ILE A 109 -4.98 -7.68 -8.77
CA ILE A 109 -6.41 -7.86 -8.94
C ILE A 109 -6.75 -7.81 -10.45
N PRO A 110 -7.40 -8.86 -11.00
CA PRO A 110 -7.77 -8.91 -12.42
C PRO A 110 -8.84 -7.88 -12.77
N GLU A 111 -8.89 -7.45 -14.03
CA GLU A 111 -9.91 -6.50 -14.48
C GLU A 111 -11.32 -7.11 -14.34
N GLY A 112 -12.30 -6.25 -14.09
CA GLY A 112 -13.70 -6.65 -13.84
C GLY A 112 -13.99 -7.09 -12.40
N SER A 113 -12.96 -7.32 -11.57
CA SER A 113 -13.11 -7.62 -10.15
C SER A 113 -12.96 -6.39 -9.25
N ASP A 114 -13.69 -6.38 -8.14
CA ASP A 114 -13.70 -5.26 -7.19
C ASP A 114 -13.37 -5.67 -5.75
N SER A 115 -13.30 -6.96 -5.47
CA SER A 115 -13.15 -7.53 -4.13
C SER A 115 -12.57 -8.95 -4.19
N VAL A 116 -12.07 -9.45 -3.05
CA VAL A 116 -11.53 -10.81 -2.94
C VAL A 116 -12.18 -11.55 -1.77
N VAL A 117 -12.78 -12.71 -2.06
CA VAL A 117 -13.29 -13.62 -1.03
C VAL A 117 -12.15 -14.55 -0.61
N MET A 118 -11.89 -14.62 0.69
CA MET A 118 -10.87 -15.52 1.24
C MET A 118 -11.16 -16.98 0.89
N VAL A 119 -10.11 -17.76 0.61
CA VAL A 119 -10.23 -19.17 0.17
C VAL A 119 -11.01 -20.03 1.18
N GLU A 120 -10.95 -19.72 2.47
CA GLU A 120 -11.67 -20.41 3.55
C GLU A 120 -13.20 -20.29 3.45
N TYR A 121 -13.70 -19.30 2.69
CA TYR A 121 -15.13 -19.12 2.43
C TYR A 121 -15.53 -19.62 1.03
N THR A 122 -14.70 -20.46 0.42
CA THR A 122 -14.94 -20.99 -0.91
C THR A 122 -14.75 -22.50 -0.96
N GLU A 123 -15.41 -23.13 -1.93
CA GLU A 123 -15.27 -24.56 -2.20
C GLU A 123 -15.19 -24.80 -3.71
N ARG A 124 -14.11 -25.44 -4.17
CA ARG A 124 -13.98 -25.80 -5.58
C ARG A 124 -14.62 -27.17 -5.82
N VAL A 125 -15.80 -27.16 -6.42
CA VAL A 125 -16.63 -28.36 -6.61
C VAL A 125 -16.45 -29.02 -7.99
N HIS A 126 -15.86 -28.31 -8.95
CA HIS A 126 -15.48 -28.81 -10.27
C HIS A 126 -14.22 -28.08 -10.78
N GLU A 127 -13.64 -28.55 -11.89
CA GLU A 127 -12.49 -27.89 -12.53
C GLU A 127 -12.77 -26.39 -12.80
N ASP A 128 -13.98 -26.07 -13.27
CA ASP A 128 -14.36 -24.73 -13.70
C ASP A 128 -15.42 -24.08 -12.79
N THR A 129 -15.64 -24.62 -11.58
CA THR A 129 -16.73 -24.16 -10.71
C THR A 129 -16.28 -24.01 -9.26
N VAL A 130 -16.50 -22.81 -8.71
CA VAL A 130 -16.22 -22.45 -7.32
C VAL A 130 -17.51 -21.98 -6.66
N LEU A 131 -17.81 -22.52 -5.48
CA LEU A 131 -18.87 -22.04 -4.62
C LEU A 131 -18.30 -20.99 -3.68
N ILE A 132 -19.01 -19.87 -3.54
CA ILE A 132 -18.71 -18.80 -2.59
C ILE A 132 -19.78 -18.83 -1.50
N ASN A 133 -19.33 -19.07 -0.27
CA ASN A 133 -20.20 -19.27 0.89
C ASN A 133 -20.38 -17.99 1.73
N LYS A 134 -19.72 -16.89 1.35
CA LYS A 134 -19.78 -15.62 2.06
C LYS A 134 -19.67 -14.45 1.09
N ALA A 135 -20.65 -13.56 1.12
CA ALA A 135 -20.59 -12.28 0.42
C ALA A 135 -19.41 -11.42 0.90
N THR A 136 -18.89 -10.57 0.03
CA THR A 136 -17.88 -9.56 0.37
C THR A 136 -18.32 -8.20 -0.19
N ALA A 137 -17.92 -7.12 0.46
CA ALA A 137 -18.25 -5.76 0.01
C ALA A 137 -17.29 -5.27 -1.08
N TYR A 138 -17.72 -4.25 -1.84
CA TYR A 138 -16.86 -3.54 -2.78
C TYR A 138 -15.56 -3.05 -2.10
N GLY A 139 -14.41 -3.33 -2.71
CA GLY A 139 -13.09 -2.95 -2.21
C GLY A 139 -12.59 -3.81 -1.05
N GLU A 140 -13.37 -4.76 -0.54
CA GLU A 140 -12.94 -5.58 0.58
C GLU A 140 -11.81 -6.53 0.16
N LYS A 141 -10.79 -6.62 1.03
CA LYS A 141 -9.55 -7.39 0.83
C LYS A 141 -8.69 -6.94 -0.36
N VAL A 142 -8.95 -5.76 -0.92
CA VAL A 142 -8.13 -5.13 -1.94
C VAL A 142 -7.38 -3.93 -1.35
N VAL A 143 -6.09 -3.83 -1.66
CA VAL A 143 -5.32 -2.59 -1.47
C VAL A 143 -5.31 -1.83 -2.78
N GLU A 144 -5.68 -0.56 -2.73
CA GLU A 144 -5.76 0.33 -3.88
C GLU A 144 -4.39 0.93 -4.25
N ILE A 145 -4.30 1.46 -5.46
CA ILE A 145 -3.07 2.06 -5.99
C ILE A 145 -2.69 3.28 -5.16
N GLY A 146 -1.46 3.29 -4.63
CA GLY A 146 -0.93 4.41 -3.85
C GLY A 146 -1.50 4.52 -2.45
N GLU A 147 -2.14 3.47 -1.94
CA GLU A 147 -2.73 3.47 -0.59
C GLU A 147 -1.67 3.57 0.52
N ASP A 148 -0.46 3.03 0.32
CA ASP A 148 0.65 3.19 1.27
C ASP A 148 1.40 4.51 1.05
N ILE A 149 1.78 4.79 -0.21
CA ILE A 149 2.46 6.02 -0.62
C ILE A 149 1.92 6.46 -1.97
N ALA A 150 1.36 7.66 -2.04
CA ALA A 150 0.93 8.23 -3.30
C ALA A 150 2.11 8.83 -4.08
N LYS A 151 2.02 8.81 -5.41
CA LYS A 151 2.93 9.57 -6.26
C LYS A 151 2.86 11.05 -5.89
N GLU A 152 4.01 11.70 -5.82
CA GLU A 152 4.21 13.09 -5.38
C GLU A 152 4.00 13.33 -3.87
N GLU A 153 3.78 12.28 -3.08
CA GLU A 153 3.74 12.39 -1.62
C GLU A 153 5.14 12.65 -1.04
N ILE A 154 5.23 13.58 -0.08
CA ILE A 154 6.47 13.83 0.68
C ILE A 154 6.62 12.72 1.73
N ILE A 155 7.54 11.79 1.47
CA ILE A 155 7.85 10.65 2.35
C ILE A 155 8.70 11.12 3.55
N ILE A 156 9.66 12.02 3.30
CA ILE A 156 10.54 12.54 4.36
C ILE A 156 10.62 14.06 4.23
N LYS A 157 10.12 14.77 5.24
CA LYS A 157 10.16 16.23 5.29
C LYS A 157 11.50 16.73 5.78
N LYS A 158 12.05 17.73 5.09
CA LYS A 158 13.21 18.48 5.50
C LYS A 158 13.02 18.98 6.93
N VAL A 159 14.01 18.74 7.78
CA VAL A 159 14.05 19.30 9.12
C VAL A 159 14.13 20.82 8.99
N LYS A 160 13.22 21.53 9.66
CA LYS A 160 13.28 22.99 9.74
C LYS A 160 14.48 23.38 10.60
N ASP A 161 15.25 24.36 10.12
CA ASP A 161 16.32 25.01 10.88
C ASP A 161 15.80 25.60 12.20
#